data_AF-A0A7V9HHD5-F1
#
_entry.id   AF-A0A7V9HHD5-F1
#
_cell.length_a   1.000
_cell.length_b   1.000
_cell.length_c   1.000
_cell.angle_alpha   90.00
_cell.angle_beta   90.00
_cell.angle_gamma   90.00
#
_symmetry.space_group_name_H-M   'P 1'
#
loop_
_entity.id
_entity.type
_entity.pdbx_description
1 polymer ?
#
loop_
_entity_poly.entity_id
_entity_poly.type
_entity_poly.pdbx_seq_one_letter_code
_entity_poly.pdbx_strand_id
1 'polypeptide(L)'
;MTSAPHVDQLARRLAPAPRSRRATLGALVGGLLAASGRGRARPALAAPASQATPASAGPALDPETISNIAQALWLPAATVDQFPAEVQQRIMAPANSNAAFGERMRYYLQNLIDYPDSFTPDYTERYQTLIAHAATLSAHQSYVYNNFLGADKTRDYDPIPPRAELRFPQANGMSLGTQTGWYFAVGSARDRAGIEYGIELMFFRSAILPPPIARHHGLSDTENQVLELQLAISVAGERHYQAAPVIIAGTTGLLSFATGAIGATLGRNAFRQLDPATPFPLQIEARGWDQTGSTPVELGLDLTFTTGRDYLLQGVDGCTPCCAGVGTLYYSIPNLELDPNQSTITLDGAEIALSSGSFWFDHQWGNGLGGGNARSEALRAAAILAPASLGGWDWFMAQFTGNRQLTLAAIHAGDNERFYFQTGPTAPGTMVVPATGKLMDETGAVHELTGTLTVDQWVKSETTPDPALYWPTYAWYPDHWRFDLTAGAPAALASFTMTPIVAGGQAAFFANGAQYSEGAVILHDAAGTEVGRGFAESVNYADTFLNKLALAGLPVTVDMAAALAPVTPSLVLEAESALNAATHRDEIADELGLCVGLFPASS
;
A
#
# COMPACT_ATOMS: atom_id res chain seq x y z
N MET A 1 -24.10 11.19 -16.96
CA MET A 1 -25.10 10.11 -16.92
C MET A 1 -25.33 9.56 -18.33
N THR A 2 -24.64 8.47 -18.66
CA THR A 2 -24.81 7.45 -19.72
C THR A 2 -23.46 6.72 -19.75
N SER A 3 -23.25 5.43 -19.52
CA SER A 3 -24.08 4.28 -19.16
C SER A 3 -23.09 3.21 -18.68
N ALA A 4 -23.15 2.77 -17.41
CA ALA A 4 -22.35 1.66 -16.86
C ALA A 4 -23.15 0.37 -16.55
N PRO A 5 -24.15 -0.07 -17.36
CA PRO A 5 -24.93 -1.26 -17.04
C PRO A 5 -24.12 -2.57 -17.17
N HIS A 6 -22.97 -2.57 -17.88
CA HIS A 6 -22.15 -3.76 -18.06
C HIS A 6 -21.21 -4.06 -16.88
N VAL A 7 -20.66 -3.03 -16.22
CA VAL A 7 -19.79 -3.21 -15.04
C VAL A 7 -20.60 -3.71 -13.84
N ASP A 8 -21.80 -3.15 -13.66
CA ASP A 8 -22.71 -3.49 -12.57
C ASP A 8 -23.28 -4.91 -12.69
N GLN A 9 -23.48 -5.40 -13.92
CA GLN A 9 -23.85 -6.80 -14.18
C GLN A 9 -22.69 -7.79 -14.00
N LEU A 10 -21.46 -7.36 -14.30
CA LEU A 10 -20.26 -8.19 -14.14
C LEU A 10 -19.91 -8.36 -12.66
N ALA A 11 -19.92 -7.27 -11.88
CA ALA A 11 -19.68 -7.29 -10.43
C ALA A 11 -20.64 -8.22 -9.68
N ARG A 12 -21.93 -8.22 -10.06
CA ARG A 12 -22.94 -9.14 -9.47
C ARG A 12 -22.70 -10.62 -9.81
N ARG A 13 -22.00 -10.94 -10.90
CA ARG A 13 -21.67 -12.32 -11.30
C ARG A 13 -20.38 -12.84 -10.66
N LEU A 14 -19.53 -11.95 -10.14
CA LEU A 14 -18.26 -12.28 -9.50
C LEU A 14 -18.37 -12.43 -7.96
N ALA A 15 -19.53 -12.14 -7.37
CA ALA A 15 -19.76 -12.34 -5.93
C ALA A 15 -19.57 -13.83 -5.55
N PRO A 16 -18.76 -14.15 -4.52
CA PRO A 16 -18.49 -15.53 -4.14
C PRO A 16 -19.77 -16.21 -3.62
N ALA A 17 -20.09 -17.39 -4.18
CA ALA A 17 -21.15 -18.24 -3.67
C ALA A 17 -20.75 -18.82 -2.29
N PRO A 18 -21.69 -19.00 -1.35
CA PRO A 18 -21.39 -19.54 -0.02
C PRO A 18 -20.91 -21.00 -0.13
N ARG A 19 -19.66 -21.26 0.24
CA ARG A 19 -19.08 -22.61 0.26
C ARG A 19 -19.66 -23.41 1.42
N SER A 20 -20.59 -24.32 1.16
CA SER A 20 -21.11 -25.26 2.17
C SER A 20 -20.55 -26.68 2.01
N ARG A 21 -19.93 -27.16 3.11
CA ARG A 21 -19.82 -28.54 3.63
C ARG A 21 -19.08 -29.62 2.82
N ARG A 22 -17.97 -30.09 3.44
CA ARG A 22 -17.26 -31.36 3.21
C ARG A 22 -18.14 -32.60 3.47
N ALA A 23 -17.90 -33.69 2.71
CA ALA A 23 -18.06 -35.08 3.17
C ALA A 23 -17.21 -36.09 2.34
N THR A 24 -16.21 -36.67 3.02
CA THR A 24 -15.63 -38.05 3.00
C THR A 24 -15.76 -39.02 1.81
N LEU A 25 -14.61 -39.57 1.36
CA LEU A 25 -14.15 -40.99 1.32
C LEU A 25 -12.88 -41.02 0.41
N GLY A 26 -11.82 -41.82 0.53
CA GLY A 26 -11.58 -43.10 1.20
C GLY A 26 -10.80 -44.04 0.26
N ALA A 27 -9.45 -44.00 0.34
CA ALA A 27 -8.43 -44.99 -0.04
C ALA A 27 -8.37 -45.63 -1.45
N LEU A 28 -7.18 -45.57 -2.09
CA LEU A 28 -6.39 -46.76 -2.47
C LEU A 28 -4.94 -46.41 -2.85
N VAL A 29 -4.01 -47.23 -2.35
CA VAL A 29 -2.55 -47.15 -2.47
C VAL A 29 -2.05 -48.11 -3.56
N GLY A 30 -0.95 -47.75 -4.24
CA GLY A 30 -0.02 -48.72 -4.84
C GLY A 30 0.88 -48.12 -5.93
N GLY A 31 2.12 -47.71 -5.59
CA GLY A 31 3.38 -48.32 -6.06
C GLY A 31 3.88 -47.73 -7.40
N LEU A 32 5.13 -47.34 -7.67
CA LEU A 32 6.44 -47.75 -7.19
C LEU A 32 7.50 -46.71 -7.65
N LEU A 33 8.48 -46.43 -6.78
CA LEU A 33 9.94 -46.28 -7.01
C LEU A 33 10.55 -45.38 -8.12
N ALA A 34 11.28 -44.37 -7.61
CA ALA A 34 12.72 -44.08 -7.78
C ALA A 34 13.31 -43.68 -9.15
N ALA A 35 13.93 -42.49 -9.19
CA ALA A 35 15.33 -42.33 -9.58
C ALA A 35 15.94 -40.98 -9.13
N SER A 36 17.04 -41.12 -8.41
CA SER A 36 18.11 -40.17 -8.05
C SER A 36 18.43 -39.00 -9.01
N GLY A 37 18.62 -37.82 -8.40
CA GLY A 37 19.92 -37.15 -8.29
C GLY A 37 20.54 -36.50 -9.53
N ARG A 38 20.77 -35.18 -9.45
CA ARG A 38 22.09 -34.53 -9.53
C ARG A 38 21.94 -33.01 -9.59
N GLY A 39 22.66 -32.31 -8.72
CA GLY A 39 22.86 -30.87 -8.81
C GLY A 39 23.46 -30.49 -10.17
N ARG A 40 23.00 -29.36 -10.71
CA ARG A 40 23.63 -28.70 -11.85
C ARG A 40 23.90 -27.24 -11.50
N ALA A 41 25.16 -26.88 -11.60
CA ALA A 41 25.64 -25.52 -11.60
C ALA A 41 25.00 -24.73 -12.76
N ARG A 42 24.73 -23.44 -12.50
CA ARG A 42 24.22 -22.44 -13.44
C ARG A 42 25.15 -22.29 -14.67
N PRO A 43 24.64 -22.38 -15.91
CA PRO A 43 25.34 -21.82 -17.06
C PRO A 43 24.88 -20.37 -17.30
N ALA A 44 25.83 -19.49 -17.63
CA ALA A 44 25.54 -18.18 -18.19
C ALA A 44 24.92 -18.35 -19.58
N LEU A 45 23.75 -17.74 -19.83
CA LEU A 45 23.06 -17.78 -21.12
C LEU A 45 23.38 -16.55 -21.95
N ALA A 46 23.73 -16.79 -23.21
CA ALA A 46 24.03 -15.79 -24.23
C ALA A 46 22.75 -15.20 -24.84
N ALA A 47 22.79 -13.91 -25.19
CA ALA A 47 21.69 -13.15 -25.77
C ALA A 47 21.35 -13.59 -27.22
N PRO A 48 20.08 -13.55 -27.65
CA PRO A 48 19.73 -13.66 -29.06
C PRO A 48 19.87 -12.31 -29.77
N ALA A 49 20.42 -12.35 -30.99
CA ALA A 49 20.56 -11.19 -31.86
C ALA A 49 19.20 -10.74 -32.43
N SER A 50 18.88 -9.46 -32.19
CA SER A 50 17.75 -8.74 -32.76
C SER A 50 18.06 -8.27 -34.19
N GLN A 51 17.14 -8.50 -35.12
CA GLN A 51 17.01 -7.68 -36.32
C GLN A 51 15.55 -7.24 -36.48
N ALA A 52 15.29 -5.97 -36.19
CA ALA A 52 14.13 -5.25 -36.68
C ALA A 52 14.59 -3.86 -37.18
N THR A 53 14.23 -3.54 -38.41
CA THR A 53 14.47 -2.24 -39.06
C THR A 53 13.42 -1.21 -38.61
N PRO A 54 13.72 0.11 -38.64
CA PRO A 54 13.00 1.09 -37.85
C PRO A 54 11.76 1.62 -38.57
N ALA A 55 10.61 1.60 -37.88
CA ALA A 55 9.53 2.53 -38.16
C ALA A 55 9.72 3.76 -37.26
N SER A 56 10.02 4.90 -37.89
CA SER A 56 10.18 6.19 -37.25
C SER A 56 8.84 6.73 -36.73
N ALA A 57 8.58 6.50 -35.45
CA ALA A 57 7.81 7.38 -34.59
C ALA A 57 8.60 7.44 -33.27
N GLY A 58 8.91 8.63 -32.76
CA GLY A 58 9.51 8.74 -31.43
C GLY A 58 8.63 8.03 -30.39
N PRO A 59 9.16 7.62 -29.22
CA PRO A 59 8.34 6.96 -28.21
C PRO A 59 7.28 7.96 -27.73
N ALA A 60 6.06 7.84 -28.25
CA ALA A 60 4.95 8.64 -27.78
C ALA A 60 4.59 8.10 -26.39
N LEU A 61 4.89 8.89 -25.35
CA LEU A 61 4.33 8.66 -24.03
C LEU A 61 2.80 8.73 -24.12
N ASP A 62 2.12 7.89 -23.37
CA ASP A 62 0.67 7.97 -23.28
C ASP A 62 0.22 9.27 -22.59
N PRO A 63 -1.00 9.76 -22.87
CA PRO A 63 -1.50 11.02 -22.30
C PRO A 63 -1.52 11.05 -20.78
N GLU A 64 -1.76 9.91 -20.14
CA GLU A 64 -1.79 9.79 -18.68
C GLU A 64 -0.39 10.02 -18.09
N THR A 65 0.64 9.40 -18.67
CA THR A 65 2.04 9.62 -18.27
C THR A 65 2.44 11.10 -18.40
N ILE A 66 2.02 11.78 -19.48
CA ILE A 66 2.26 13.22 -19.66
C ILE A 66 1.53 14.03 -18.57
N SER A 67 0.28 13.68 -18.27
CA SER A 67 -0.50 14.32 -17.20
C SER A 67 0.16 14.17 -15.84
N ASN A 68 0.62 12.96 -15.49
CA ASN A 68 1.32 12.71 -14.23
C ASN A 68 2.62 13.52 -14.12
N ILE A 69 3.41 13.62 -15.20
CA ILE A 69 4.61 14.47 -15.23
C ILE A 69 4.25 15.94 -15.06
N ALA A 70 3.19 16.43 -15.71
CA ALA A 70 2.72 17.80 -15.56
C ALA A 70 2.34 18.09 -14.10
N GLN A 71 1.53 17.23 -13.47
CA GLN A 71 1.11 17.39 -12.08
C GLN A 71 2.29 17.31 -11.11
N ALA A 72 3.24 16.40 -11.33
CA ALA A 72 4.49 16.32 -10.57
C ALA A 72 5.30 17.63 -10.63
N LEU A 73 5.17 18.40 -11.72
CA LEU A 73 5.80 19.70 -11.93
C LEU A 73 4.91 20.89 -11.52
N TRP A 74 3.76 20.62 -10.90
CA TRP A 74 2.74 21.61 -10.51
C TRP A 74 2.13 22.36 -11.69
N LEU A 75 1.99 21.70 -12.83
CA LEU A 75 1.28 22.18 -14.00
C LEU A 75 -0.09 21.45 -14.07
N PRO A 76 -1.23 22.16 -14.09
CA PRO A 76 -2.54 21.52 -14.19
C PRO A 76 -2.70 20.64 -15.43
N ALA A 77 -2.07 21.05 -16.53
CA ALA A 77 -1.90 20.28 -17.76
C ALA A 77 -0.70 20.84 -18.52
N ALA A 78 -0.03 19.99 -19.29
CA ALA A 78 1.08 20.42 -20.14
C ALA A 78 1.29 19.48 -21.34
N THR A 79 1.93 19.98 -22.37
CA THR A 79 2.54 19.20 -23.45
C THR A 79 4.04 19.01 -23.20
N VAL A 80 4.64 18.01 -23.84
CA VAL A 80 6.04 17.63 -23.60
C VAL A 80 7.02 18.79 -23.80
N ASP A 81 6.78 19.65 -24.79
CA ASP A 81 7.63 20.81 -25.10
C ASP A 81 7.65 21.88 -23.99
N GLN A 82 6.69 21.84 -23.07
CA GLN A 82 6.61 22.74 -21.92
C GLN A 82 7.38 22.23 -20.69
N PHE A 83 7.85 20.97 -20.69
CA PHE A 83 8.64 20.43 -19.60
C PHE A 83 10.07 20.99 -19.59
N PRO A 84 10.79 20.98 -18.45
CA PRO A 84 12.21 21.32 -18.42
C PRO A 84 13.02 20.46 -19.40
N ALA A 85 14.04 21.03 -20.05
CA ALA A 85 14.80 20.36 -21.11
C ALA A 85 15.44 19.04 -20.65
N GLU A 86 15.89 18.97 -19.40
CA GLU A 86 16.44 17.74 -18.79
C GLU A 86 15.38 16.63 -18.64
N VAL A 87 14.15 17.00 -18.28
CA VAL A 87 13.01 16.08 -18.19
C VAL A 87 12.65 15.59 -19.59
N GLN A 88 12.57 16.48 -20.58
CA GLN A 88 12.33 16.11 -21.97
C GLN A 88 13.37 15.09 -22.47
N GLN A 89 14.66 15.31 -22.16
CA GLN A 89 15.72 14.38 -22.53
C GLN A 89 15.55 13.00 -21.88
N ARG A 90 15.19 12.96 -20.58
CA ARG A 90 15.01 11.71 -19.83
C ARG A 90 13.78 10.94 -20.30
N ILE A 91 12.64 11.60 -20.49
CA ILE A 91 11.40 10.91 -20.88
C ILE A 91 11.43 10.39 -22.31
N MET A 92 12.28 10.97 -23.17
CA MET A 92 12.54 10.50 -24.52
C MET A 92 13.60 9.37 -24.57
N ALA A 93 14.26 9.05 -23.46
CA ALA A 93 15.22 7.97 -23.41
C ALA A 93 14.53 6.61 -23.61
N PRO A 94 15.18 5.63 -24.28
CA PRO A 94 14.57 4.32 -24.54
C PRO A 94 14.03 3.62 -23.29
N ALA A 95 14.73 3.77 -22.15
CA ALA A 95 14.37 3.16 -20.87
C ALA A 95 13.01 3.65 -20.30
N ASN A 96 12.51 4.81 -20.75
CA ASN A 96 11.23 5.37 -20.31
C ASN A 96 10.08 5.06 -21.29
N SER A 97 10.33 4.38 -22.40
CA SER A 97 9.29 4.04 -23.37
C SER A 97 8.35 2.93 -22.86
N ASN A 98 7.09 2.95 -23.30
CA ASN A 98 6.12 1.92 -22.93
C ASN A 98 6.55 0.52 -23.39
N ALA A 99 7.27 0.44 -24.51
CA ALA A 99 7.86 -0.82 -24.99
C ALA A 99 8.91 -1.37 -24.02
N ALA A 100 9.76 -0.52 -23.43
CA ALA A 100 10.78 -0.94 -22.48
C ALA A 100 10.18 -1.42 -21.16
N PHE A 101 9.13 -0.77 -20.64
CA PHE A 101 8.38 -1.28 -19.49
C PHE A 101 7.75 -2.66 -19.80
N GLY A 102 7.11 -2.81 -20.96
CA GLY A 102 6.55 -4.09 -21.40
C GLY A 102 7.59 -5.21 -21.58
N GLU A 103 8.77 -4.90 -22.15
CA GLU A 103 9.91 -5.82 -22.24
C GLU A 103 10.36 -6.31 -20.85
N ARG A 104 10.61 -5.37 -19.93
CA ARG A 104 11.06 -5.69 -18.56
C ARG A 104 10.05 -6.53 -17.79
N MET A 105 8.76 -6.21 -17.89
CA MET A 105 7.70 -6.97 -17.24
C MET A 105 7.59 -8.39 -17.81
N ARG A 106 7.66 -8.56 -19.14
CA ARG A 106 7.68 -9.89 -19.77
C ARG A 106 8.89 -10.71 -19.34
N TYR A 107 10.05 -10.09 -19.26
CA TYR A 107 11.25 -10.75 -18.74
C TYR A 107 11.02 -11.24 -17.31
N TYR A 108 10.45 -10.40 -16.44
CA TYR A 108 10.17 -10.77 -15.06
C TYR A 108 9.15 -11.91 -14.96
N LEU A 109 8.03 -11.83 -15.67
CA LEU A 109 7.01 -12.88 -15.70
C LEU A 109 7.57 -14.20 -16.25
N GLN A 110 8.37 -14.16 -17.31
CA GLN A 110 9.02 -15.36 -17.84
C GLN A 110 10.04 -15.93 -16.83
N ASN A 111 10.76 -15.08 -16.10
CA ASN A 111 11.66 -15.52 -15.05
C ASN A 111 10.91 -16.18 -13.87
N LEU A 112 9.69 -15.77 -13.56
CA LEU A 112 8.85 -16.46 -12.57
C LEU A 112 8.40 -17.84 -13.09
N ILE A 113 8.02 -17.95 -14.36
CA ILE A 113 7.67 -19.23 -15.01
C ILE A 113 8.85 -20.20 -15.07
N ASP A 114 10.02 -19.73 -15.47
CA ASP A 114 11.20 -20.58 -15.71
C ASP A 114 11.84 -21.09 -14.40
N TYR A 115 11.61 -20.38 -13.30
CA TYR A 115 12.28 -20.63 -12.02
C TYR A 115 11.30 -20.52 -10.85
N PRO A 116 10.21 -21.31 -10.78
CA PRO A 116 9.22 -21.18 -9.71
C PRO A 116 9.84 -21.52 -8.35
N ASP A 117 9.38 -20.85 -7.29
CA ASP A 117 9.73 -21.22 -5.92
C ASP A 117 9.21 -22.63 -5.60
N SER A 118 9.92 -23.39 -4.75
CA SER A 118 9.36 -24.64 -4.21
C SER A 118 8.15 -24.34 -3.32
N PHE A 119 7.17 -25.25 -3.32
CA PHE A 119 5.93 -25.11 -2.57
C PHE A 119 5.15 -23.81 -2.84
N THR A 120 5.02 -23.45 -4.11
CA THR A 120 4.20 -22.31 -4.58
C THR A 120 3.09 -22.83 -5.50
N PRO A 121 1.88 -22.23 -5.51
CA PRO A 121 0.88 -22.56 -6.52
C PRO A 121 1.42 -22.29 -7.93
N ASP A 122 0.94 -23.06 -8.91
CA ASP A 122 1.34 -22.87 -10.30
C ASP A 122 0.63 -21.66 -10.90
N TYR A 123 1.40 -20.60 -11.17
CA TYR A 123 0.92 -19.37 -11.78
C TYR A 123 1.22 -19.28 -13.29
N THR A 124 1.68 -20.37 -13.92
CA THR A 124 2.15 -20.36 -15.32
C THR A 124 1.13 -19.80 -16.29
N GLU A 125 -0.12 -20.28 -16.26
CA GLU A 125 -1.20 -19.80 -17.16
C GLU A 125 -1.51 -18.32 -16.93
N ARG A 126 -1.52 -17.89 -15.66
CA ARG A 126 -1.71 -16.49 -15.28
C ARG A 126 -0.60 -15.61 -15.86
N TYR A 127 0.65 -16.01 -15.67
CA TYR A 127 1.81 -15.25 -16.16
C TYR A 127 1.90 -15.24 -17.68
N GLN A 128 1.55 -16.33 -18.36
CA GLN A 128 1.42 -16.35 -19.81
C GLN A 128 0.32 -15.40 -20.29
N THR A 129 -0.81 -15.32 -19.58
CA THR A 129 -1.89 -14.37 -19.85
C THR A 129 -1.41 -12.93 -19.74
N LEU A 130 -0.67 -12.59 -18.67
CA LEU A 130 -0.08 -11.26 -18.49
C LEU A 130 0.98 -10.96 -19.58
N ILE A 131 1.85 -11.91 -19.91
CA ILE A 131 2.87 -11.76 -20.98
C ILE A 131 2.22 -11.41 -22.31
N ALA A 132 1.10 -12.05 -22.65
CA ALA A 132 0.37 -11.79 -23.90
C ALA A 132 -0.16 -10.35 -24.01
N HIS A 133 -0.34 -9.65 -22.89
CA HIS A 133 -0.83 -8.27 -22.83
C HIS A 133 0.24 -7.25 -22.45
N ALA A 134 1.47 -7.68 -22.16
CA ALA A 134 2.59 -6.83 -21.75
C ALA A 134 3.48 -6.38 -22.92
N ALA A 135 2.95 -6.29 -24.15
CA ALA A 135 3.74 -5.86 -25.31
C ALA A 135 4.24 -4.42 -25.16
N THR A 136 3.37 -3.55 -24.65
CA THR A 136 3.63 -2.16 -24.29
C THR A 136 2.91 -1.88 -22.99
N LEU A 137 3.59 -1.33 -21.99
CA LEU A 137 3.00 -0.93 -20.71
C LEU A 137 3.44 0.49 -20.39
N SER A 138 2.54 1.35 -19.94
CA SER A 138 2.96 2.58 -19.26
C SER A 138 3.67 2.24 -17.93
N ALA A 139 4.35 3.21 -17.34
CA ALA A 139 4.90 3.06 -15.99
C ALA A 139 3.81 2.68 -14.98
N HIS A 140 2.63 3.30 -15.09
CA HIS A 140 1.49 3.04 -14.23
C HIS A 140 0.95 1.62 -14.44
N GLN A 141 0.73 1.19 -15.68
CA GLN A 141 0.30 -0.18 -15.98
C GLN A 141 1.30 -1.21 -15.44
N SER A 142 2.61 -0.97 -15.62
CA SER A 142 3.64 -1.85 -15.08
C SER A 142 3.61 -1.94 -13.55
N TYR A 143 3.26 -0.86 -12.86
CA TYR A 143 3.06 -0.87 -11.41
C TYR A 143 1.82 -1.69 -11.01
N VAL A 144 0.69 -1.49 -11.70
CA VAL A 144 -0.57 -2.19 -11.42
C VAL A 144 -0.46 -3.70 -11.70
N TYR A 145 0.38 -4.12 -12.66
CA TYR A 145 0.66 -5.55 -12.92
C TYR A 145 1.13 -6.32 -11.67
N ASN A 146 1.81 -5.65 -10.74
CA ASN A 146 2.25 -6.26 -9.48
C ASN A 146 1.09 -6.78 -8.61
N ASN A 147 -0.13 -6.27 -8.79
CA ASN A 147 -1.32 -6.77 -8.10
C ASN A 147 -1.72 -8.19 -8.53
N PHE A 148 -1.34 -8.63 -9.73
CA PHE A 148 -1.74 -9.92 -10.29
C PHE A 148 -0.68 -11.02 -10.08
N LEU A 149 0.47 -10.67 -9.53
CA LEU A 149 1.51 -11.64 -9.23
C LEU A 149 1.11 -12.57 -8.08
N GLY A 150 1.65 -13.78 -8.10
CA GLY A 150 1.46 -14.80 -7.06
C GLY A 150 2.27 -14.51 -5.80
N ALA A 151 2.32 -15.49 -4.89
CA ALA A 151 3.09 -15.37 -3.65
C ALA A 151 4.61 -15.22 -3.89
N ASP A 152 5.11 -15.71 -5.02
CA ASP A 152 6.47 -15.54 -5.53
C ASP A 152 6.83 -14.09 -5.93
N LYS A 153 5.86 -13.16 -5.88
CA LYS A 153 6.11 -11.72 -6.08
C LYS A 153 7.17 -11.12 -5.15
N THR A 154 7.44 -11.74 -4.01
CA THR A 154 8.45 -11.24 -3.04
C THR A 154 9.85 -11.75 -3.34
N ARG A 155 10.04 -12.60 -4.34
CA ARG A 155 11.33 -13.22 -4.66
C ARG A 155 12.38 -12.17 -5.06
N ASP A 156 13.63 -12.44 -4.68
CA ASP A 156 14.82 -11.68 -5.10
C ASP A 156 14.90 -10.21 -4.65
N TYR A 157 13.93 -9.71 -3.88
CA TYR A 157 14.06 -8.48 -3.09
C TYR A 157 14.90 -8.69 -1.84
N ASP A 158 15.47 -7.59 -1.33
CA ASP A 158 16.22 -7.60 -0.07
C ASP A 158 15.36 -8.21 1.05
N PRO A 159 15.85 -9.27 1.71
CA PRO A 159 15.08 -9.96 2.73
C PRO A 159 14.96 -9.11 3.99
N ILE A 160 13.81 -9.23 4.67
CA ILE A 160 13.63 -8.63 5.98
C ILE A 160 14.46 -9.40 7.00
N PRO A 161 15.30 -8.72 7.80
CA PRO A 161 16.05 -9.37 8.85
C PRO A 161 15.11 -9.98 9.92
N PRO A 162 15.53 -11.00 10.67
CA PRO A 162 14.71 -11.60 11.74
C PRO A 162 14.43 -10.64 12.91
N ARG A 163 15.13 -9.49 12.97
CA ARG A 163 14.92 -8.39 13.92
C ARG A 163 15.16 -7.07 13.19
N ALA A 164 14.41 -6.02 13.53
CA ALA A 164 14.47 -4.76 12.81
C ALA A 164 15.84 -4.05 12.92
N GLU A 165 16.42 -4.02 14.12
CA GLU A 165 17.67 -3.31 14.44
C GLU A 165 17.78 -1.91 13.81
N LEU A 166 16.71 -1.12 13.89
CA LEU A 166 16.67 0.22 13.28
C LEU A 166 17.74 1.14 13.89
N ARG A 167 18.53 1.78 13.03
CA ARG A 167 19.58 2.75 13.42
C ARG A 167 19.27 4.10 12.81
N PHE A 168 19.13 5.11 13.66
CA PHE A 168 18.86 6.48 13.23
C PHE A 168 20.17 7.28 13.14
N PRO A 169 20.35 8.12 12.10
CA PRO A 169 19.33 8.51 11.11
C PRO A 169 19.27 7.62 9.86
N GLN A 170 20.05 6.53 9.77
CA GLN A 170 20.10 5.68 8.56
C GLN A 170 18.71 5.13 8.16
N ALA A 171 17.93 4.68 9.15
CA ALA A 171 16.57 4.16 8.98
C ALA A 171 15.56 5.22 8.49
N ASN A 172 15.91 6.51 8.48
CA ASN A 172 15.02 7.54 7.96
C ASN A 172 14.92 7.51 6.42
N GLY A 173 15.94 6.99 5.72
CA GLY A 173 15.97 6.97 4.26
C GLY A 173 15.18 5.82 3.65
N MET A 174 14.57 6.03 2.48
CA MET A 174 13.78 5.00 1.80
C MET A 174 14.59 3.78 1.37
N SER A 175 14.13 2.60 1.78
CA SER A 175 14.60 1.24 1.51
C SER A 175 14.76 0.74 0.05
N LEU A 176 15.46 1.38 -0.90
CA LEU A 176 15.37 1.08 -2.37
C LEU A 176 15.49 -0.38 -2.87
N GLY A 177 16.11 -1.28 -2.10
CA GLY A 177 16.21 -2.72 -2.46
C GLY A 177 15.04 -3.60 -2.03
N THR A 178 14.12 -3.07 -1.20
CA THR A 178 12.89 -3.76 -0.78
C THR A 178 11.74 -3.50 -1.78
N GLN A 179 10.70 -4.33 -1.73
CA GLN A 179 9.60 -4.28 -2.70
C GLN A 179 8.80 -2.98 -2.62
N THR A 180 8.48 -2.54 -1.41
CA THR A 180 7.64 -1.36 -1.16
C THR A 180 8.15 -0.54 0.02
N GLY A 181 7.69 0.69 0.14
CA GLY A 181 7.86 1.52 1.33
C GLY A 181 7.16 2.87 1.17
N TRP A 182 7.00 3.60 2.27
CA TRP A 182 6.31 4.88 2.21
C TRP A 182 6.77 5.87 3.27
N TYR A 183 6.64 7.15 2.95
CA TYR A 183 6.52 8.22 3.94
C TYR A 183 5.06 8.65 3.98
N PHE A 184 4.49 8.74 5.18
CA PHE A 184 3.09 9.09 5.37
C PHE A 184 2.97 10.12 6.47
N ALA A 185 2.44 11.30 6.15
CA ALA A 185 2.21 12.38 7.09
C ALA A 185 0.72 12.73 7.14
N VAL A 186 0.13 12.63 8.32
CA VAL A 186 -1.30 12.85 8.54
C VAL A 186 -1.55 13.68 9.78
N GLY A 187 -2.61 14.48 9.78
CA GLY A 187 -2.93 15.28 10.96
C GLY A 187 -4.13 16.18 10.80
N SER A 188 -4.34 17.00 11.83
CA SER A 188 -5.35 18.04 11.84
C SER A 188 -4.71 19.40 12.07
N ALA A 189 -5.17 20.41 11.34
CA ALA A 189 -4.74 21.79 11.48
C ALA A 189 -5.94 22.73 11.55
N ARG A 190 -5.72 23.94 12.06
CA ARG A 190 -6.72 25.02 12.06
C ARG A 190 -6.16 26.27 11.42
N ASP A 191 -7.00 27.01 10.72
CA ASP A 191 -6.65 28.35 10.25
C ASP A 191 -6.88 29.42 11.34
N ARG A 192 -6.75 30.71 10.97
CA ARG A 192 -6.99 31.83 11.90
C ARG A 192 -8.47 32.08 12.21
N ALA A 193 -9.38 31.61 11.37
CA ALA A 193 -10.83 31.67 11.60
C ALA A 193 -11.30 30.51 12.50
N GLY A 194 -10.43 29.52 12.74
CA GLY A 194 -10.71 28.35 13.57
C GLY A 194 -11.32 27.18 12.78
N ILE A 195 -11.39 27.27 11.45
CA ILE A 195 -11.82 26.18 10.59
C ILE A 195 -10.79 25.06 10.70
N GLU A 196 -11.27 23.84 10.89
CA GLU A 196 -10.44 22.65 11.04
C GLU A 196 -10.30 21.92 9.70
N TYR A 197 -9.08 21.48 9.44
CA TYR A 197 -8.71 20.72 8.25
C TYR A 197 -8.06 19.40 8.66
N GLY A 198 -8.49 18.30 8.06
CA GLY A 198 -7.76 17.03 8.04
C GLY A 198 -6.83 17.01 6.84
N ILE A 199 -5.57 16.66 7.03
CA ILE A 199 -4.56 16.69 5.97
C ILE A 199 -3.84 15.35 5.91
N GLU A 200 -3.64 14.87 4.70
CA GLU A 200 -2.93 13.64 4.37
C GLU A 200 -1.94 13.87 3.24
N LEU A 201 -0.72 13.36 3.41
CA LEU A 201 0.29 13.27 2.37
C LEU A 201 1.03 11.94 2.47
N MET A 202 0.94 11.11 1.42
CA MET A 202 1.75 9.90 1.31
C MET A 202 2.62 9.93 0.06
N PHE A 203 3.87 9.54 0.24
CA PHE A 203 4.77 9.09 -0.82
C PHE A 203 4.88 7.58 -0.72
N PHE A 204 4.11 6.85 -1.54
CA PHE A 204 4.14 5.39 -1.60
C PHE A 204 5.03 4.95 -2.75
N ARG A 205 6.08 4.18 -2.48
CA ARG A 205 7.01 3.69 -3.50
C ARG A 205 6.87 2.20 -3.68
N SER A 206 7.07 1.77 -4.93
CA SER A 206 7.23 0.36 -5.28
C SER A 206 8.40 0.21 -6.24
N ALA A 207 9.22 -0.81 -6.00
CA ALA A 207 10.15 -1.27 -7.03
C ALA A 207 9.35 -1.97 -8.14
N ILE A 208 9.67 -1.68 -9.40
CA ILE A 208 9.01 -2.28 -10.57
C ILE A 208 9.47 -3.72 -10.76
N LEU A 209 10.75 -3.99 -10.51
CA LEU A 209 11.40 -5.28 -10.69
C LEU A 209 12.19 -5.64 -9.43
N PRO A 210 12.41 -6.94 -9.14
CA PRO A 210 13.42 -7.36 -8.18
C PRO A 210 14.82 -6.81 -8.56
N PRO A 211 15.65 -6.39 -7.59
CA PRO A 211 16.95 -5.75 -7.85
C PRO A 211 17.87 -6.49 -8.83
N PRO A 212 17.99 -7.83 -8.82
CA PRO A 212 18.82 -8.54 -9.81
C PRO A 212 18.33 -8.36 -11.26
N ILE A 213 17.02 -8.32 -11.48
CA ILE A 213 16.41 -8.12 -12.80
C ILE A 213 16.57 -6.66 -13.24
N ALA A 214 16.37 -5.71 -12.33
CA ALA A 214 16.60 -4.29 -12.61
C ALA A 214 18.04 -4.03 -13.10
N ARG A 215 19.04 -4.60 -12.42
CA ARG A 215 20.45 -4.52 -12.81
C ARG A 215 20.74 -5.18 -14.16
N HIS A 216 20.06 -6.29 -14.48
CA HIS A 216 20.18 -6.94 -15.80
C HIS A 216 19.79 -5.97 -16.93
N HIS A 217 18.77 -5.15 -16.72
CA HIS A 217 18.32 -4.11 -17.65
C HIS A 217 19.06 -2.77 -17.51
N GLY A 218 20.13 -2.72 -16.69
CA GLY A 218 20.95 -1.52 -16.52
C GLY A 218 20.26 -0.38 -15.77
N LEU A 219 19.21 -0.65 -15.01
CA LEU A 219 18.56 0.36 -14.17
C LEU A 219 19.31 0.56 -12.86
N SER A 220 19.47 1.82 -12.47
CA SER A 220 19.87 2.18 -11.10
C SER A 220 18.75 1.87 -10.09
N ASP A 221 19.09 1.86 -8.81
CA ASP A 221 18.12 1.64 -7.73
C ASP A 221 16.98 2.66 -7.78
N THR A 222 17.26 3.93 -8.11
CA THR A 222 16.26 4.98 -8.31
C THR A 222 15.42 4.75 -9.57
N GLU A 223 16.03 4.42 -10.71
CA GLU A 223 15.32 4.18 -11.97
C GLU A 223 14.37 2.96 -11.90
N ASN A 224 14.63 2.02 -11.00
CA ASN A 224 13.77 0.87 -10.76
C ASN A 224 12.53 1.18 -9.89
N GLN A 225 12.37 2.41 -9.39
CA GLN A 225 11.22 2.76 -8.56
C GLN A 225 10.09 3.39 -9.38
N VAL A 226 8.86 3.14 -8.97
CA VAL A 226 7.77 4.13 -9.08
C VAL A 226 7.54 4.77 -7.72
N LEU A 227 7.18 6.05 -7.73
CA LEU A 227 6.70 6.78 -6.57
C LEU A 227 5.33 7.36 -6.90
N GLU A 228 4.41 7.14 -5.98
CA GLU A 228 3.02 7.61 -6.03
C GLU A 228 2.81 8.65 -4.94
N LEU A 229 2.14 9.75 -5.31
CA LEU A 229 1.69 10.81 -4.41
C LEU A 229 0.19 10.60 -4.09
N GLN A 230 -0.11 10.45 -2.80
CA GLN A 230 -1.44 10.61 -2.21
C GLN A 230 -1.51 11.97 -1.52
N LEU A 231 -2.55 12.75 -1.81
CA LEU A 231 -2.79 14.05 -1.20
C LEU A 231 -4.28 14.23 -0.95
N ALA A 232 -4.65 14.44 0.31
CA ALA A 232 -6.03 14.75 0.67
C ALA A 232 -6.13 15.91 1.66
N ILE A 233 -7.19 16.69 1.51
CA ILE A 233 -7.59 17.75 2.44
C ILE A 233 -9.08 17.58 2.74
N SER A 234 -9.43 17.49 4.02
CA SER A 234 -10.81 17.43 4.49
C SER A 234 -11.14 18.71 5.22
N VAL A 235 -12.23 19.37 4.85
CA VAL A 235 -12.73 20.56 5.56
C VAL A 235 -13.81 20.12 6.54
N ALA A 236 -13.60 20.35 7.84
CA ALA A 236 -14.50 19.86 8.88
C ALA A 236 -15.94 20.38 8.69
N GLY A 237 -16.91 19.47 8.77
CA GLY A 237 -18.33 19.76 8.54
C GLY A 237 -18.72 19.92 7.06
N GLU A 238 -17.75 19.88 6.14
CA GLU A 238 -17.99 19.98 4.70
C GLU A 238 -17.68 18.63 4.02
N ARG A 239 -16.57 18.51 3.30
CA ARG A 239 -16.23 17.31 2.54
C ARG A 239 -14.74 16.99 2.55
N HIS A 240 -14.46 15.74 2.19
CA HIS A 240 -13.14 15.24 1.85
C HIS A 240 -12.83 15.53 0.37
N TYR A 241 -11.61 15.98 0.11
CA TYR A 241 -11.02 16.12 -1.22
C TYR A 241 -9.77 15.26 -1.28
N GLN A 242 -9.64 14.48 -2.36
CA GLN A 242 -8.44 13.70 -2.64
C GLN A 242 -7.99 14.05 -4.06
N ALA A 243 -6.71 14.40 -4.22
CA ALA A 243 -6.13 14.55 -5.54
C ALA A 243 -6.12 13.20 -6.27
N ALA A 244 -6.29 13.22 -7.58
CA ALA A 244 -6.00 12.05 -8.40
C ALA A 244 -4.55 11.61 -8.14
N PRO A 245 -4.30 10.32 -7.81
CA PRO A 245 -2.96 9.84 -7.50
C PRO A 245 -1.98 10.16 -8.64
N VAL A 246 -0.86 10.79 -8.30
CA VAL A 246 0.20 11.14 -9.28
C VAL A 246 1.30 10.10 -9.18
N ILE A 247 1.57 9.39 -10.27
CA ILE A 247 2.59 8.35 -10.34
C ILE A 247 3.73 8.69 -11.29
N ILE A 248 4.96 8.57 -10.80
CA ILE A 248 6.19 8.88 -11.55
C ILE A 248 7.15 7.70 -11.47
N ALA A 249 7.68 7.27 -12.62
CA ALA A 249 8.79 6.32 -12.68
C ALA A 249 10.14 7.02 -12.52
N GLY A 250 11.09 6.36 -11.88
CA GLY A 250 12.45 6.88 -11.70
C GLY A 250 13.19 7.13 -13.00
N THR A 251 12.85 6.43 -14.09
CA THR A 251 13.40 6.66 -15.44
C THR A 251 13.07 8.04 -16.02
N THR A 252 12.07 8.74 -15.48
CA THR A 252 11.76 10.13 -15.86
C THR A 252 12.81 11.13 -15.36
N GLY A 253 13.63 10.76 -14.37
CA GLY A 253 14.56 11.66 -13.71
C GLY A 253 13.93 12.62 -12.69
N LEU A 254 12.64 12.47 -12.39
CA LEU A 254 11.90 13.31 -11.45
C LEU A 254 11.87 12.78 -10.02
N LEU A 255 12.56 11.66 -9.75
CA LEU A 255 12.63 11.08 -8.41
C LEU A 255 14.02 11.30 -7.80
N SER A 256 14.04 11.66 -6.52
CA SER A 256 15.24 11.60 -5.70
C SER A 256 14.90 11.06 -4.31
N PHE A 257 15.87 10.38 -3.70
CA PHE A 257 15.74 9.76 -2.38
C PHE A 257 16.99 10.08 -1.58
N ALA A 258 16.82 10.61 -0.37
CA ALA A 258 17.93 10.87 0.54
C ALA A 258 18.41 9.56 1.18
N THR A 259 19.71 9.46 1.40
CA THR A 259 20.32 8.37 2.16
C THR A 259 20.48 8.79 3.62
N GLY A 260 19.80 8.10 4.54
CA GLY A 260 19.93 8.34 5.97
C GLY A 260 19.37 9.68 6.47
N ALA A 261 18.33 10.18 5.82
CA ALA A 261 17.52 11.33 6.26
C ALA A 261 16.09 11.13 5.75
N ILE A 262 15.12 11.82 6.36
CA ILE A 262 13.75 11.86 5.81
C ILE A 262 13.82 12.77 4.58
N GLY A 263 13.83 12.17 3.39
CA GLY A 263 14.04 12.93 2.17
C GLY A 263 13.65 12.16 0.92
N ALA A 264 12.68 12.69 0.18
CA ALA A 264 12.30 12.18 -1.13
C ALA A 264 11.66 13.30 -1.96
N THR A 265 11.79 13.23 -3.28
CA THR A 265 11.09 14.15 -4.19
C THR A 265 10.37 13.39 -5.30
N LEU A 266 9.20 13.91 -5.67
CA LEU A 266 8.41 13.53 -6.84
C LEU A 266 8.16 14.82 -7.63
N GLY A 267 9.05 15.12 -8.57
CA GLY A 267 9.09 16.42 -9.25
C GLY A 267 9.29 17.55 -8.24
N ARG A 268 8.29 18.42 -8.09
CA ARG A 268 8.29 19.54 -7.13
C ARG A 268 7.72 19.18 -5.76
N ASN A 269 7.05 18.02 -5.64
CA ASN A 269 6.55 17.53 -4.36
C ASN A 269 7.73 16.95 -3.56
N ALA A 270 7.77 17.15 -2.25
CA ALA A 270 8.90 16.73 -1.44
C ALA A 270 8.57 16.47 0.03
N PHE A 271 9.33 15.55 0.62
CA PHE A 271 9.66 15.53 2.04
C PHE A 271 11.12 15.96 2.18
N ARG A 272 11.43 16.93 3.05
CA ARG A 272 12.79 17.42 3.27
C ARG A 272 13.07 17.66 4.75
N GLN A 273 13.92 16.83 5.32
CA GLN A 273 14.64 17.13 6.56
C GLN A 273 15.65 18.26 6.29
N LEU A 274 15.50 19.40 6.98
CA LEU A 274 16.31 20.60 6.74
C LEU A 274 17.60 20.63 7.58
N ASP A 275 17.63 19.96 8.73
CA ASP A 275 18.83 19.78 9.54
C ASP A 275 19.40 18.36 9.35
N PRO A 276 20.66 18.17 8.92
CA PRO A 276 21.22 16.83 8.78
C PRO A 276 21.40 16.06 10.11
N ALA A 277 21.39 16.74 11.27
CA ALA A 277 21.61 16.13 12.58
C ALA A 277 20.33 15.63 13.26
N THR A 278 19.16 16.17 12.90
CA THR A 278 17.88 15.80 13.52
C THR A 278 16.78 15.73 12.47
N PRO A 279 15.67 14.98 12.69
CA PRO A 279 14.54 14.95 11.76
C PRO A 279 13.90 16.32 11.49
N PHE A 280 14.18 17.31 12.34
CA PHE A 280 13.54 18.62 12.32
C PHE A 280 14.54 19.77 12.09
N PRO A 281 14.12 20.86 11.41
CA PRO A 281 12.79 21.05 10.83
C PRO A 281 12.51 20.10 9.65
N LEU A 282 11.28 19.62 9.54
CA LEU A 282 10.81 18.78 8.42
C LEU A 282 9.86 19.62 7.57
N GLN A 283 10.20 19.85 6.31
CA GLN A 283 9.31 20.47 5.34
C GLN A 283 8.63 19.42 4.47
N ILE A 284 7.33 19.56 4.26
CA ILE A 284 6.59 18.80 3.26
C ILE A 284 5.87 19.75 2.28
N GLU A 285 6.01 19.47 1.00
CA GLU A 285 5.40 20.24 -0.08
C GLU A 285 4.70 19.28 -1.04
N ALA A 286 3.45 19.58 -1.39
CA ALA A 286 2.71 18.78 -2.36
C ALA A 286 1.68 19.62 -3.11
N ARG A 287 1.33 19.20 -4.32
CA ARG A 287 0.21 19.74 -5.08
C ARG A 287 -0.41 18.66 -5.96
N GLY A 288 -1.74 18.70 -6.06
CA GLY A 288 -2.53 17.77 -6.86
C GLY A 288 -3.91 18.34 -7.16
N TRP A 289 -4.70 17.62 -7.94
CA TRP A 289 -6.03 18.07 -8.34
C TRP A 289 -7.06 16.95 -8.11
N ASP A 290 -8.12 17.26 -7.36
CA ASP A 290 -9.31 16.41 -7.24
C ASP A 290 -10.16 16.59 -8.50
N GLN A 291 -10.37 15.50 -9.25
CA GLN A 291 -11.14 15.46 -10.50
C GLN A 291 -12.56 14.87 -10.33
N THR A 292 -13.08 14.74 -9.10
CA THR A 292 -14.44 14.23 -8.82
C THR A 292 -15.52 15.03 -9.57
N GLY A 293 -15.36 16.36 -9.64
CA GLY A 293 -16.35 17.30 -10.19
C GLY A 293 -16.14 17.65 -11.67
N SER A 294 -17.01 18.52 -12.21
CA SER A 294 -16.85 19.03 -13.59
C SER A 294 -15.65 19.97 -13.76
N THR A 295 -15.17 20.54 -12.65
CA THR A 295 -14.00 21.40 -12.59
C THR A 295 -13.04 20.79 -11.58
N PRO A 296 -11.77 20.55 -11.95
CA PRO A 296 -10.77 20.07 -11.01
C PRO A 296 -10.56 21.07 -9.87
N VAL A 297 -10.44 20.57 -8.64
CA VAL A 297 -10.15 21.38 -7.45
C VAL A 297 -8.67 21.23 -7.11
N GLU A 298 -7.94 22.35 -7.08
CA GLU A 298 -6.53 22.36 -6.69
C GLU A 298 -6.38 22.11 -5.18
N LEU A 299 -5.49 21.18 -4.83
CA LEU A 299 -5.04 20.91 -3.46
C LEU A 299 -3.54 21.19 -3.38
N GLY A 300 -3.08 21.85 -2.33
CA GLY A 300 -1.66 22.09 -2.11
C GLY A 300 -1.28 22.19 -0.64
N LEU A 301 -0.03 21.83 -0.34
CA LEU A 301 0.57 21.88 0.98
C LEU A 301 1.96 22.55 0.87
N ASP A 302 2.26 23.44 1.81
CA ASP A 302 3.62 23.84 2.17
C ASP A 302 3.64 23.91 3.69
N LEU A 303 4.07 22.83 4.34
CA LEU A 303 4.01 22.67 5.79
C LEU A 303 5.42 22.49 6.33
N THR A 304 5.73 23.19 7.41
CA THR A 304 6.99 23.04 8.14
C THR A 304 6.70 22.58 9.56
N PHE A 305 7.33 21.49 9.97
CA PHE A 305 7.28 20.98 11.34
C PHE A 305 8.57 21.32 12.07
N THR A 306 8.46 21.98 13.22
CA THR A 306 9.62 22.44 13.99
C THR A 306 10.14 21.41 14.96
N THR A 307 9.26 20.53 15.45
CA THR A 307 9.58 19.46 16.38
C THR A 307 8.64 18.28 16.19
N GLY A 308 8.94 17.18 16.88
CA GLY A 308 8.09 16.03 17.06
C GLY A 308 8.60 15.21 18.24
N ARG A 309 7.88 14.15 18.62
CA ARG A 309 8.35 13.23 19.66
C ARG A 309 9.46 12.30 19.15
N ASP A 310 10.04 11.55 20.08
CA ASP A 310 10.99 10.49 19.76
C ASP A 310 10.34 9.41 18.88
N TYR A 311 11.18 8.63 18.20
CA TYR A 311 10.76 7.52 17.37
C TYR A 311 9.94 6.50 18.16
N LEU A 312 8.74 6.19 17.67
CA LEU A 312 7.90 5.10 18.17
C LEU A 312 8.10 3.88 17.27
N LEU A 313 8.81 2.86 17.78
CA LEU A 313 8.99 1.60 17.05
C LEU A 313 7.69 0.78 17.08
N GLN A 314 7.14 0.51 15.91
CA GLN A 314 5.86 -0.20 15.75
C GLN A 314 6.05 -1.72 15.78
N GLY A 315 4.96 -2.46 15.94
CA GLY A 315 5.01 -3.93 16.06
C GLY A 315 5.98 -4.40 17.14
N VAL A 316 6.79 -5.42 16.89
CA VAL A 316 7.83 -5.85 17.86
C VAL A 316 9.16 -5.19 17.50
N ASP A 317 9.54 -4.15 18.25
CA ASP A 317 10.78 -3.38 18.06
C ASP A 317 11.01 -2.87 16.63
N GLY A 318 9.95 -2.62 15.87
CA GLY A 318 9.96 -2.19 14.48
C GLY A 318 9.51 -3.25 13.47
N CYS A 319 9.27 -4.50 13.87
CA CYS A 319 8.89 -5.59 12.96
C CYS A 319 7.37 -5.79 12.83
N THR A 320 6.87 -5.91 11.59
CA THR A 320 5.42 -6.07 11.27
C THR A 320 5.10 -6.96 10.04
N PRO A 321 5.18 -8.30 10.14
CA PRO A 321 6.09 -9.06 10.99
C PRO A 321 7.54 -8.97 10.45
N CYS A 322 8.47 -9.62 11.13
CA CYS A 322 9.74 -10.05 10.54
C CYS A 322 9.78 -11.58 10.61
N CYS A 323 9.60 -12.26 9.49
CA CYS A 323 9.53 -13.73 9.47
C CYS A 323 10.14 -14.29 8.20
N ALA A 324 11.23 -15.06 8.34
CA ALA A 324 11.89 -15.77 7.25
C ALA A 324 12.11 -14.93 5.97
N GLY A 325 12.57 -13.68 6.13
CA GLY A 325 12.88 -12.78 5.02
C GLY A 325 11.69 -11.96 4.48
N VAL A 326 10.50 -12.12 5.04
CA VAL A 326 9.26 -11.45 4.62
C VAL A 326 8.67 -10.60 5.75
N GLY A 327 8.02 -9.51 5.36
CA GLY A 327 7.32 -8.58 6.25
C GLY A 327 7.81 -7.14 6.09
N THR A 328 7.69 -6.33 7.13
CA THR A 328 8.05 -4.91 7.07
C THR A 328 8.74 -4.41 8.33
N LEU A 329 9.55 -3.39 8.14
CA LEU A 329 10.16 -2.57 9.18
C LEU A 329 9.40 -1.26 9.28
N TYR A 330 9.09 -0.79 10.49
CA TYR A 330 8.14 0.29 10.72
C TYR A 330 8.45 1.09 11.99
N TYR A 331 8.51 2.41 11.84
CA TYR A 331 8.43 3.34 12.97
C TYR A 331 7.55 4.54 12.65
N SER A 332 7.20 5.28 13.70
CA SER A 332 6.48 6.54 13.61
C SER A 332 7.24 7.66 14.33
N ILE A 333 6.94 8.90 13.97
CA ILE A 333 7.28 10.11 14.71
C ILE A 333 5.97 10.84 15.02
N PRO A 334 5.45 10.70 16.25
CA PRO A 334 4.17 11.29 16.62
C PRO A 334 4.31 12.75 17.06
N ASN A 335 3.18 13.46 17.14
CA ASN A 335 3.09 14.86 17.57
C ASN A 335 4.07 15.79 16.88
N LEU A 336 4.11 15.74 15.55
CA LEU A 336 4.81 16.77 14.77
C LEU A 336 4.11 18.11 14.98
N GLU A 337 4.87 19.10 15.42
CA GLU A 337 4.37 20.44 15.74
C GLU A 337 4.53 21.37 14.54
N LEU A 338 3.41 21.81 14.00
CA LEU A 338 3.33 22.71 12.86
C LEU A 338 3.88 24.11 13.20
N ASP A 339 4.72 24.69 12.35
CA ASP A 339 5.10 26.10 12.43
C ASP A 339 4.01 26.99 11.80
N PRO A 340 3.26 27.79 12.57
CA PRO A 340 2.19 28.63 12.03
C PRO A 340 2.70 29.81 11.18
N ASN A 341 4.01 30.10 11.17
CA ASN A 341 4.59 31.16 10.35
C ASN A 341 5.10 30.65 9.00
N GLN A 342 5.20 29.34 8.82
CA GLN A 342 5.76 28.69 7.63
C GLN A 342 4.87 27.55 7.11
N SER A 343 3.57 27.59 7.42
CA SER A 343 2.65 26.53 7.03
C SER A 343 1.37 27.08 6.41
N THR A 344 1.10 26.67 5.18
CA THR A 344 -0.11 26.99 4.42
C THR A 344 -0.68 25.74 3.74
N ILE A 345 -1.99 25.79 3.47
CA ILE A 345 -2.63 24.91 2.50
C ILE A 345 -3.16 25.73 1.33
N THR A 346 -3.29 25.12 0.16
CA THR A 346 -4.02 25.66 -0.98
C THR A 346 -5.26 24.80 -1.21
N LEU A 347 -6.42 25.44 -1.30
CA LEU A 347 -7.67 24.79 -1.66
C LEU A 347 -8.43 25.64 -2.67
N ASP A 348 -8.69 25.09 -3.85
CA ASP A 348 -9.37 25.77 -4.96
C ASP A 348 -8.73 27.12 -5.32
N GLY A 349 -7.39 27.15 -5.38
CA GLY A 349 -6.60 28.35 -5.67
C GLY A 349 -6.49 29.36 -4.50
N ALA A 350 -7.17 29.13 -3.38
CA ALA A 350 -7.03 29.95 -2.18
C ALA A 350 -5.92 29.44 -1.27
N GLU A 351 -4.92 30.29 -0.99
CA GLU A 351 -3.91 30.02 0.02
C GLU A 351 -4.42 30.38 1.42
N ILE A 352 -4.34 29.43 2.34
CA ILE A 352 -4.88 29.50 3.69
C ILE A 352 -3.73 29.29 4.68
N ALA A 353 -3.43 30.32 5.47
CA ALA A 353 -2.44 30.23 6.53
C ALA A 353 -2.98 29.45 7.74
N LEU A 354 -2.22 28.44 8.16
CA LEU A 354 -2.54 27.64 9.34
C LEU A 354 -2.03 28.31 10.61
N SER A 355 -2.84 28.31 11.66
CA SER A 355 -2.53 28.92 12.96
C SER A 355 -2.03 27.90 13.99
N SER A 356 -2.34 26.62 13.79
CA SER A 356 -1.95 25.51 14.66
C SER A 356 -2.21 24.18 13.96
N GLY A 357 -1.57 23.10 14.42
CA GLY A 357 -1.85 21.75 13.98
C GLY A 357 -0.95 20.73 14.67
N SER A 358 -1.40 19.48 14.70
CA SER A 358 -0.62 18.35 15.21
C SER A 358 -0.73 17.20 14.21
N PHE A 359 0.43 16.66 13.85
CA PHE A 359 0.58 15.66 12.79
C PHE A 359 1.35 14.46 13.28
N TRP A 360 1.33 13.42 12.47
CA TRP A 360 1.94 12.14 12.68
C TRP A 360 2.70 11.75 11.43
N PHE A 361 3.92 11.25 11.58
CA PHE A 361 4.67 10.67 10.47
C PHE A 361 4.89 9.19 10.66
N ASP A 362 4.68 8.44 9.61
CA ASP A 362 4.99 7.02 9.48
C ASP A 362 6.03 6.78 8.40
N HIS A 363 6.97 5.89 8.70
CA HIS A 363 7.84 5.29 7.70
C HIS A 363 7.86 3.78 7.87
N GLN A 364 7.42 3.08 6.83
CA GLN A 364 7.44 1.62 6.77
C GLN A 364 7.90 1.15 5.40
N TRP A 365 8.65 0.05 5.38
CA TRP A 365 9.17 -0.54 4.16
C TRP A 365 9.40 -2.03 4.31
N GLY A 366 9.41 -2.74 3.18
CA GLY A 366 9.72 -4.16 3.18
C GLY A 366 9.17 -4.90 1.97
N ASN A 367 8.78 -6.15 2.17
CA ASN A 367 8.26 -7.01 1.13
C ASN A 367 7.15 -7.94 1.67
N GLY A 368 6.25 -8.36 0.78
CA GLY A 368 5.15 -9.26 1.17
C GLY A 368 4.06 -8.60 2.00
N LEU A 369 3.86 -7.28 1.85
CA LEU A 369 2.65 -6.62 2.29
C LEU A 369 1.44 -7.32 1.61
N GLY A 370 0.53 -7.86 2.42
CA GLY A 370 -0.58 -8.69 1.92
C GLY A 370 -0.19 -10.12 1.48
N GLY A 371 0.96 -10.62 1.91
CA GLY A 371 1.41 -12.00 1.68
C GLY A 371 2.54 -12.15 0.65
N GLY A 372 3.22 -13.29 0.73
CA GLY A 372 4.33 -13.63 -0.16
C GLY A 372 5.10 -14.85 0.34
N ASN A 373 6.03 -15.33 -0.49
CA ASN A 373 6.81 -16.52 -0.21
C ASN A 373 7.92 -16.24 0.81
N ALA A 374 7.88 -16.95 1.94
CA ALA A 374 8.99 -17.03 2.88
C ALA A 374 10.25 -17.53 2.15
N ARG A 375 11.44 -17.10 2.61
CA ARG A 375 12.72 -17.59 2.06
C ARG A 375 12.97 -19.06 2.40
N SER A 376 12.42 -19.52 3.53
CA SER A 376 12.43 -20.92 3.94
C SER A 376 11.50 -21.79 3.11
N GLU A 377 12.02 -22.93 2.65
CA GLU A 377 11.23 -23.94 1.95
C GLU A 377 10.19 -24.60 2.87
N ALA A 378 10.58 -24.94 4.10
CA ALA A 378 9.71 -25.60 5.06
C ALA A 378 8.53 -24.70 5.46
N LEU A 379 8.76 -23.39 5.61
CA LEU A 379 7.68 -22.43 5.87
C LEU A 379 6.80 -22.17 4.65
N ARG A 380 7.33 -22.21 3.41
CA ARG A 380 6.48 -22.19 2.21
C ARG A 380 5.56 -23.40 2.17
N ALA A 381 6.10 -24.60 2.43
CA ALA A 381 5.29 -25.82 2.53
C ALA A 381 4.21 -25.71 3.61
N ALA A 382 4.55 -25.22 4.80
CA ALA A 382 3.58 -25.00 5.87
C ALA A 382 2.50 -23.98 5.49
N ALA A 383 2.87 -22.89 4.81
CA ALA A 383 1.96 -21.83 4.39
C ALA A 383 0.91 -22.30 3.37
N ILE A 384 1.24 -23.27 2.50
CA ILE A 384 0.26 -23.90 1.60
C ILE A 384 -0.90 -24.54 2.36
N LEU A 385 -0.65 -25.04 3.57
CA LEU A 385 -1.64 -25.73 4.40
C LEU A 385 -2.41 -24.76 5.31
N ALA A 386 -1.96 -23.52 5.43
CA ALA A 386 -2.59 -22.50 6.25
C ALA A 386 -3.85 -21.94 5.56
N PRO A 387 -4.86 -21.51 6.31
CA PRO A 387 -5.98 -20.77 5.75
C PRO A 387 -5.48 -19.53 4.99
N ALA A 388 -6.11 -19.24 3.85
CA ALA A 388 -5.83 -18.00 3.13
C ALA A 388 -6.18 -16.79 4.00
N SER A 389 -5.29 -15.80 4.04
CA SER A 389 -5.61 -14.49 4.63
C SER A 389 -6.55 -13.71 3.72
N LEU A 390 -7.54 -13.02 4.28
CA LEU A 390 -8.45 -12.15 3.53
C LEU A 390 -7.76 -10.88 3.02
N GLY A 391 -6.63 -10.50 3.62
CA GLY A 391 -5.96 -9.23 3.37
C GLY A 391 -6.78 -8.01 3.83
N GLY A 392 -6.11 -6.90 4.14
CA GLY A 392 -6.73 -5.68 4.66
C GLY A 392 -6.58 -5.51 6.16
N TRP A 393 -6.80 -4.28 6.59
CA TRP A 393 -6.63 -3.84 7.97
C TRP A 393 -7.39 -2.53 8.19
N ASP A 394 -7.63 -2.24 9.46
CA ASP A 394 -7.96 -0.91 9.95
C ASP A 394 -6.78 -0.40 10.78
N TRP A 395 -6.22 0.76 10.44
CA TRP A 395 -5.11 1.40 11.14
C TRP A 395 -5.55 2.76 11.71
N PHE A 396 -5.01 3.09 12.88
CA PHE A 396 -5.36 4.30 13.61
C PHE A 396 -4.13 4.92 14.25
N MET A 397 -4.07 6.25 14.22
CA MET A 397 -3.29 7.02 15.17
C MET A 397 -4.19 7.96 15.98
N ALA A 398 -3.84 8.17 17.25
CA ALA A 398 -4.55 9.05 18.15
C ALA A 398 -3.57 9.90 18.98
N GLN A 399 -3.81 11.20 18.99
CA GLN A 399 -3.02 12.21 19.70
C GLN A 399 -3.91 12.88 20.74
N PHE A 400 -3.75 12.45 21.99
CA PHE A 400 -4.58 12.91 23.11
C PHE A 400 -4.03 14.18 23.73
N THR A 401 -4.95 14.98 24.28
CA THR A 401 -4.63 16.10 25.16
C THR A 401 -3.77 15.61 26.33
N GLY A 402 -2.72 16.37 26.63
CA GLY A 402 -1.70 15.96 27.60
C GLY A 402 -0.56 15.14 27.00
N ASN A 403 -0.42 15.09 25.67
CA ASN A 403 0.76 14.57 24.98
C ASN A 403 0.97 13.05 25.11
N ARG A 404 -0.13 12.29 24.95
CA ARG A 404 -0.16 10.83 24.85
C ARG A 404 -0.48 10.42 23.42
N GLN A 405 0.31 9.51 22.86
CA GLN A 405 0.29 9.16 21.44
C GLN A 405 0.03 7.67 21.28
N LEU A 406 -0.93 7.29 20.46
CA LEU A 406 -1.36 5.90 20.34
C LEU A 406 -1.43 5.49 18.87
N THR A 407 -0.97 4.26 18.59
CA THR A 407 -1.30 3.51 17.37
C THR A 407 -2.15 2.31 17.71
N LEU A 408 -3.12 1.99 16.86
CA LEU A 408 -3.89 0.76 16.93
C LEU A 408 -4.08 0.20 15.52
N ALA A 409 -4.19 -1.11 15.43
CA ALA A 409 -4.55 -1.81 14.21
C ALA A 409 -5.48 -2.98 14.51
N ALA A 410 -6.39 -3.24 13.59
CA ALA A 410 -7.20 -4.45 13.52
C ALA A 410 -7.02 -5.09 12.14
N ILE A 411 -6.64 -6.37 12.09
CA ILE A 411 -6.40 -7.08 10.83
C ILE A 411 -7.65 -7.83 10.42
N HIS A 412 -7.95 -7.85 9.12
CA HIS A 412 -9.09 -8.61 8.60
C HIS A 412 -8.98 -10.08 8.95
N ALA A 413 -10.06 -10.64 9.47
CA ALA A 413 -10.14 -12.03 9.92
C ALA A 413 -11.35 -12.73 9.30
N GLY A 414 -11.23 -14.05 9.10
CA GLY A 414 -12.28 -14.88 8.49
C GLY A 414 -13.64 -14.76 9.18
N ASP A 415 -13.66 -14.63 10.51
CA ASP A 415 -14.88 -14.49 11.29
C ASP A 415 -15.69 -13.21 10.97
N ASN A 416 -15.03 -12.21 10.38
CA ASN A 416 -15.62 -10.93 10.02
C ASN A 416 -15.83 -10.77 8.50
N GLU A 417 -15.64 -11.82 7.70
CA GLU A 417 -15.78 -11.76 6.23
C GLU A 417 -17.11 -11.16 5.76
N ARG A 418 -18.19 -11.36 6.54
CA ARG A 418 -19.53 -10.79 6.26
C ARG A 418 -19.60 -9.26 6.27
N PHE A 419 -18.58 -8.56 6.76
CA PHE A 419 -18.51 -7.10 6.82
C PHE A 419 -17.68 -6.51 5.66
N TYR A 420 -16.85 -7.30 5.00
CA TYR A 420 -16.01 -6.86 3.89
C TYR A 420 -16.73 -7.02 2.56
N PHE A 421 -16.36 -6.20 1.57
CA PHE A 421 -16.89 -6.25 0.20
C PHE A 421 -18.42 -6.04 0.09
N GLN A 422 -19.01 -5.36 1.08
CA GLN A 422 -20.45 -5.13 1.15
C GLN A 422 -20.84 -3.89 0.34
N THR A 423 -21.70 -4.05 -0.68
CA THR A 423 -22.18 -2.95 -1.55
C THR A 423 -23.70 -2.76 -1.52
N GLY A 424 -24.39 -3.56 -0.70
CA GLY A 424 -25.85 -3.60 -0.62
C GLY A 424 -26.50 -2.25 -0.25
N PRO A 425 -27.82 -2.12 -0.40
CA PRO A 425 -28.53 -0.89 -0.08
C PRO A 425 -28.59 -0.58 1.43
N THR A 426 -28.30 -1.56 2.28
CA THR A 426 -28.31 -1.44 3.75
C THR A 426 -26.90 -1.58 4.26
N ALA A 427 -26.52 -0.70 5.19
CA ALA A 427 -25.26 -0.79 5.91
C ALA A 427 -25.12 -2.14 6.63
N PRO A 428 -23.89 -2.66 6.81
CA PRO A 428 -23.65 -3.81 7.66
C PRO A 428 -24.09 -3.56 9.11
N GLY A 429 -24.22 -4.65 9.88
CA GLY A 429 -24.49 -4.56 11.32
C GLY A 429 -23.27 -4.14 12.14
N THR A 430 -23.29 -4.42 13.44
CA THR A 430 -22.14 -4.16 14.33
C THR A 430 -21.03 -5.19 14.12
N MET A 431 -19.84 -4.71 13.78
CA MET A 431 -18.61 -5.48 13.74
C MET A 431 -17.82 -5.26 15.03
N VAL A 432 -17.27 -6.33 15.60
CA VAL A 432 -16.37 -6.28 16.76
C VAL A 432 -15.14 -7.11 16.43
N VAL A 433 -13.96 -6.49 16.48
CA VAL A 433 -12.70 -7.12 16.12
C VAL A 433 -11.63 -6.87 17.19
N PRO A 434 -10.68 -7.80 17.38
CA PRO A 434 -9.50 -7.53 18.20
C PRO A 434 -8.71 -6.35 17.64
N ALA A 435 -8.19 -5.50 18.53
CA ALA A 435 -7.30 -4.40 18.19
C ALA A 435 -6.03 -4.48 19.05
N THR A 436 -4.89 -4.19 18.44
CA THR A 436 -3.58 -4.17 19.09
C THR A 436 -2.78 -2.97 18.65
N GLY A 437 -1.86 -2.49 19.48
CA GLY A 437 -0.98 -1.40 19.10
C GLY A 437 -0.15 -0.89 20.26
N LYS A 438 0.17 0.40 20.28
CA LYS A 438 1.09 0.97 21.27
C LYS A 438 0.61 2.31 21.79
N LEU A 439 0.96 2.61 23.03
CA LEU A 439 0.85 3.93 23.65
C LEU A 439 2.24 4.42 23.99
N MET A 440 2.61 5.61 23.50
CA MET A 440 3.68 6.42 24.06
C MET A 440 3.07 7.42 25.05
N ASP A 441 3.43 7.29 26.33
CA ASP A 441 2.92 8.15 27.39
C ASP A 441 3.62 9.51 27.46
N GLU A 442 3.21 10.37 28.39
CA GLU A 442 3.75 11.72 28.53
C GLU A 442 5.27 11.74 28.75
N THR A 443 5.82 10.70 29.38
CA THR A 443 7.25 10.54 29.69
C THR A 443 8.05 9.96 28.53
N GLY A 444 7.38 9.47 27.47
CA GLY A 444 7.98 8.78 26.35
C GLY A 444 8.09 7.26 26.54
N ALA A 445 7.58 6.71 27.65
CA ALA A 445 7.56 5.27 27.83
C ALA A 445 6.48 4.63 26.94
N VAL A 446 6.83 3.47 26.38
CA VAL A 446 6.00 2.75 25.41
C VAL A 446 5.33 1.56 26.08
N HIS A 447 4.02 1.43 25.88
CA HIS A 447 3.18 0.36 26.43
C HIS A 447 2.46 -0.36 25.29
N GLU A 448 2.52 -1.69 25.29
CA GLU A 448 1.77 -2.51 24.34
C GLU A 448 0.27 -2.51 24.72
N LEU A 449 -0.59 -2.33 23.72
CA LEU A 449 -2.03 -2.22 23.88
C LEU A 449 -2.72 -3.44 23.28
N THR A 450 -3.75 -3.90 23.99
CA THR A 450 -4.71 -4.89 23.47
C THR A 450 -6.12 -4.52 23.87
N GLY A 451 -7.08 -4.76 22.99
CA GLY A 451 -8.47 -4.44 23.22
C GLY A 451 -9.37 -4.87 22.06
N THR A 452 -10.52 -4.22 21.95
CA THR A 452 -11.47 -4.44 20.87
C THR A 452 -11.80 -3.14 20.17
N LEU A 453 -11.94 -3.21 18.85
CA LEU A 453 -12.57 -2.20 18.02
C LEU A 453 -14.02 -2.62 17.75
N THR A 454 -14.97 -1.72 18.00
CA THR A 454 -16.37 -1.86 17.57
C THR A 454 -16.69 -0.83 16.48
N VAL A 455 -17.31 -1.29 15.40
CA VAL A 455 -17.86 -0.47 14.31
C VAL A 455 -19.34 -0.76 14.20
N ASP A 456 -20.19 0.25 14.43
CA ASP A 456 -21.65 0.17 14.28
C ASP A 456 -22.22 1.24 13.35
N GLN A 457 -21.38 2.13 12.83
CA GLN A 457 -21.73 3.11 11.82
C GLN A 457 -20.82 2.96 10.61
N TRP A 458 -21.45 3.10 9.44
CA TRP A 458 -20.84 2.82 8.15
C TRP A 458 -21.19 3.94 7.18
N VAL A 459 -20.26 4.24 6.30
CA VAL A 459 -20.42 5.21 5.22
C VAL A 459 -20.22 4.53 3.88
N LYS A 460 -20.96 4.96 2.87
CA LYS A 460 -20.87 4.40 1.54
C LYS A 460 -19.85 5.18 0.73
N SER A 461 -18.90 4.47 0.12
CA SER A 461 -17.89 5.08 -0.76
C SER A 461 -18.50 5.41 -2.12
N GLU A 462 -18.96 6.66 -2.27
CA GLU A 462 -19.62 7.15 -3.49
C GLU A 462 -18.74 8.10 -4.31
N THR A 463 -17.69 8.65 -3.70
CA THR A 463 -16.75 9.60 -4.32
C THR A 463 -15.51 8.90 -4.88
N THR A 464 -14.87 9.54 -5.86
CA THR A 464 -13.64 9.05 -6.49
C THR A 464 -12.82 10.24 -6.98
N PRO A 465 -11.48 10.26 -6.77
CA PRO A 465 -10.64 11.41 -7.11
C PRO A 465 -10.51 11.63 -8.61
N ASP A 466 -10.75 10.60 -9.43
CA ASP A 466 -10.85 10.71 -10.89
C ASP A 466 -11.79 9.60 -11.41
N PRO A 467 -13.07 9.91 -11.69
CA PRO A 467 -14.03 8.90 -12.14
C PRO A 467 -13.73 8.30 -13.51
N ALA A 468 -12.82 8.88 -14.30
CA ALA A 468 -12.40 8.32 -15.57
C ALA A 468 -11.43 7.14 -15.37
N LEU A 469 -10.59 7.19 -14.34
CA LEU A 469 -9.59 6.16 -14.04
C LEU A 469 -10.01 5.23 -12.90
N TYR A 470 -10.63 5.76 -11.84
CA TYR A 470 -11.02 5.03 -10.65
C TYR A 470 -12.55 5.01 -10.52
N TRP A 471 -13.15 3.87 -10.79
CA TRP A 471 -14.60 3.70 -10.72
C TRP A 471 -15.07 3.57 -9.28
N PRO A 472 -16.15 4.30 -8.88
CA PRO A 472 -16.75 4.15 -7.56
C PRO A 472 -17.12 2.69 -7.27
N THR A 473 -16.80 2.23 -6.07
CA THR A 473 -17.05 0.84 -5.65
C THR A 473 -18.40 0.67 -4.96
N TYR A 474 -18.95 1.76 -4.41
CA TYR A 474 -20.17 1.75 -3.60
C TYR A 474 -20.08 0.79 -2.39
N ALA A 475 -18.86 0.50 -1.92
CA ALA A 475 -18.64 -0.33 -0.75
C ALA A 475 -18.95 0.44 0.55
N TRP A 476 -19.40 -0.27 1.56
CA TRP A 476 -19.53 0.23 2.92
C TRP A 476 -18.18 0.18 3.62
N TYR A 477 -17.76 1.31 4.17
CA TYR A 477 -16.57 1.45 5.01
C TYR A 477 -16.97 1.80 6.44
N PRO A 478 -16.17 1.42 7.45
CA PRO A 478 -16.30 1.93 8.80
C PRO A 478 -16.30 3.47 8.80
N ASP A 479 -17.21 4.06 9.57
CA ASP A 479 -17.31 5.51 9.71
C ASP A 479 -17.11 5.96 11.16
N HIS A 480 -17.39 5.11 12.15
CA HIS A 480 -17.13 5.42 13.56
C HIS A 480 -16.49 4.22 14.25
N TRP A 481 -15.47 4.50 15.06
CA TRP A 481 -14.67 3.47 15.71
C TRP A 481 -14.70 3.67 17.21
N ARG A 482 -15.21 2.67 17.95
CA ARG A 482 -15.13 2.64 19.42
C ARG A 482 -14.07 1.65 19.85
N PHE A 483 -13.13 2.10 20.67
CA PHE A 483 -12.13 1.24 21.28
C PHE A 483 -12.44 0.99 22.74
N ASP A 484 -12.24 -0.27 23.14
CA ASP A 484 -12.27 -0.70 24.54
C ASP A 484 -10.96 -1.46 24.82
N LEU A 485 -10.00 -0.79 25.45
CA LEU A 485 -8.65 -1.28 25.74
C LEU A 485 -8.62 -2.01 27.09
N THR A 486 -8.08 -3.23 27.07
CA THR A 486 -8.10 -4.15 28.22
C THR A 486 -6.74 -4.32 28.88
N ALA A 487 -5.66 -3.95 28.20
CA ALA A 487 -4.31 -3.97 28.75
C ALA A 487 -3.46 -2.80 28.20
N GLY A 488 -2.48 -2.37 29.00
CA GLY A 488 -1.49 -1.35 28.64
C GLY A 488 -1.97 0.10 28.73
N ALA A 489 -3.27 0.35 28.55
CA ALA A 489 -3.82 1.70 28.61
C ALA A 489 -4.10 2.15 30.06
N PRO A 490 -3.77 3.41 30.43
CA PRO A 490 -4.29 4.05 31.63
C PRO A 490 -5.82 4.09 31.61
N ALA A 491 -6.47 4.06 32.78
CA ALA A 491 -7.93 4.04 32.89
C ALA A 491 -8.63 5.18 32.14
N ALA A 492 -8.00 6.36 32.05
CA ALA A 492 -8.52 7.51 31.31
C ALA A 492 -8.56 7.32 29.79
N LEU A 493 -7.80 6.35 29.25
CA LEU A 493 -7.75 6.01 27.82
C LEU A 493 -8.33 4.62 27.53
N ALA A 494 -8.92 3.97 28.53
CA ALA A 494 -9.42 2.61 28.41
C ALA A 494 -10.60 2.49 27.43
N SER A 495 -11.35 3.57 27.21
CA SER A 495 -12.42 3.60 26.21
C SER A 495 -12.53 4.99 25.57
N PHE A 496 -12.60 5.03 24.25
CA PHE A 496 -12.75 6.25 23.47
C PHE A 496 -13.38 5.95 22.10
N THR A 497 -13.93 6.98 21.46
CA THR A 497 -14.47 6.91 20.10
C THR A 497 -13.73 7.84 19.17
N MET A 498 -13.57 7.43 17.91
CA MET A 498 -13.06 8.23 16.80
C MET A 498 -14.22 8.56 15.87
N THR A 499 -14.46 9.85 15.63
CA THR A 499 -15.53 10.38 14.79
C THR A 499 -14.93 11.20 13.64
N PRO A 500 -15.23 10.90 12.37
CA PRO A 500 -14.78 11.68 11.21
C PRO A 500 -15.16 13.14 11.33
N ILE A 501 -14.29 14.00 10.80
CA ILE A 501 -14.58 15.44 10.72
C ILE A 501 -15.56 15.79 9.58
N VAL A 502 -15.88 14.83 8.71
CA VAL A 502 -16.81 14.98 7.58
C VAL A 502 -17.85 13.87 7.57
N ALA A 503 -19.05 14.15 7.08
CA ALA A 503 -20.15 13.16 7.05
C ALA A 503 -20.23 12.33 5.75
N GLY A 504 -19.56 12.78 4.68
CA GLY A 504 -19.63 12.14 3.35
C GLY A 504 -18.69 10.94 3.17
N GLY A 505 -18.03 10.50 4.24
CA GLY A 505 -16.93 9.55 4.18
C GLY A 505 -15.64 10.19 3.66
N GLN A 506 -14.55 9.43 3.76
CA GLN A 506 -13.20 9.90 3.42
C GLN A 506 -12.56 8.91 2.45
N ALA A 507 -13.30 8.59 1.38
CA ALA A 507 -12.87 7.59 0.42
C ALA A 507 -11.71 8.09 -0.44
N ALA A 508 -10.69 7.26 -0.58
CA ALA A 508 -9.49 7.51 -1.33
C ALA A 508 -9.17 6.35 -2.29
N PHE A 509 -8.46 6.63 -3.38
CA PHE A 509 -7.87 5.61 -4.26
C PHE A 509 -6.36 5.71 -4.32
N PHE A 510 -5.69 4.56 -4.32
CA PHE A 510 -4.30 4.41 -4.71
C PHE A 510 -4.18 4.19 -6.21
N ALA A 511 -3.07 4.62 -6.81
CA ALA A 511 -2.73 4.40 -8.21
C ALA A 511 -2.68 2.90 -8.53
N ASN A 512 -2.28 2.06 -7.58
CA ASN A 512 -2.40 0.60 -7.74
C ASN A 512 -3.85 0.08 -7.87
N GLY A 513 -4.86 0.95 -7.79
CA GLY A 513 -6.28 0.66 -7.94
C GLY A 513 -6.96 0.20 -6.65
N ALA A 514 -6.29 0.21 -5.51
CA ALA A 514 -6.91 -0.11 -4.24
C ALA A 514 -7.70 1.09 -3.70
N GLN A 515 -8.86 0.83 -3.09
CA GLN A 515 -9.69 1.86 -2.47
C GLN A 515 -9.61 1.76 -0.96
N TYR A 516 -9.38 2.90 -0.33
CA TYR A 516 -9.21 3.06 1.10
C TYR A 516 -10.28 4.05 1.61
N SER A 517 -10.54 4.05 2.91
CA SER A 517 -11.25 5.15 3.58
C SER A 517 -10.34 5.70 4.66
N GLU A 518 -9.89 6.93 4.46
CA GLU A 518 -8.77 7.54 5.17
C GLU A 518 -9.01 9.01 5.47
N GLY A 519 -8.90 9.40 6.73
CA GLY A 519 -8.93 10.81 7.06
C GLY A 519 -8.98 11.13 8.55
N ALA A 520 -9.05 12.43 8.83
CA ALA A 520 -8.98 12.96 10.18
C ALA A 520 -10.24 12.66 10.99
N VAL A 521 -10.03 12.44 12.28
CA VAL A 521 -11.09 12.14 13.24
C VAL A 521 -10.89 12.92 14.54
N ILE A 522 -12.00 13.16 15.25
CA ILE A 522 -12.04 13.73 16.59
C ILE A 522 -12.15 12.60 17.60
N LEU A 523 -11.32 12.65 18.64
CA LEU A 523 -11.36 11.69 19.74
C LEU A 523 -12.32 12.17 20.82
N HIS A 524 -13.23 11.30 21.25
CA HIS A 524 -14.09 11.54 22.40
C HIS A 524 -13.90 10.46 23.46
N ASP A 525 -13.88 10.85 24.74
CA ASP A 525 -13.89 9.89 25.85
C ASP A 525 -15.27 9.27 26.05
N ALA A 526 -15.37 8.33 27.00
CA ALA A 526 -16.63 7.66 27.33
C ALA A 526 -17.74 8.62 27.84
N ALA A 527 -17.39 9.83 28.28
CA ALA A 527 -18.35 10.87 28.67
C ALA A 527 -18.78 11.77 27.50
N GLY A 528 -18.20 11.57 26.31
CA GLY A 528 -18.43 12.40 25.13
C GLY A 528 -17.61 13.69 25.11
N THR A 529 -16.61 13.82 25.98
CA THR A 529 -15.70 14.98 25.99
C THR A 529 -14.68 14.82 24.88
N GLU A 530 -14.46 15.87 24.09
CA GLU A 530 -13.36 15.91 23.14
C GLU A 530 -12.02 15.83 23.87
N VAL A 531 -11.21 14.82 23.53
CA VAL A 531 -9.92 14.54 24.20
C VAL A 531 -8.73 14.57 23.25
N GLY A 532 -8.92 14.81 21.95
CA GLY A 532 -7.81 14.95 21.00
C GLY A 532 -8.19 14.83 19.54
N ARG A 533 -7.20 14.50 18.71
CA ARG A 533 -7.35 14.29 17.26
C ARG A 533 -6.68 12.99 16.86
N GLY A 534 -7.11 12.42 15.75
CA GLY A 534 -6.50 11.22 15.20
C GLY A 534 -6.68 11.14 13.70
N PHE A 535 -6.32 9.97 13.17
CA PHE A 535 -6.54 9.58 11.80
C PHE A 535 -6.94 8.11 11.77
N ALA A 536 -7.87 7.77 10.88
CA ALA A 536 -8.35 6.41 10.69
C ALA A 536 -8.18 6.02 9.22
N GLU A 537 -7.62 4.83 8.99
CA GLU A 537 -7.44 4.20 7.69
C GLU A 537 -8.14 2.84 7.71
N SER A 538 -9.05 2.60 6.75
CA SER A 538 -9.73 1.31 6.55
C SER A 538 -9.43 0.79 5.14
N VAL A 539 -8.81 -0.39 5.05
CA VAL A 539 -8.23 -0.94 3.82
C VAL A 539 -8.92 -2.23 3.39
N ASN A 540 -9.12 -2.40 2.08
CA ASN A 540 -9.65 -3.64 1.47
C ASN A 540 -11.10 -3.99 1.89
N TYR A 541 -11.95 -2.99 2.14
CA TYR A 541 -13.40 -3.18 2.28
C TYR A 541 -14.12 -3.20 0.92
N ALA A 542 -13.48 -2.73 -0.15
CA ALA A 542 -14.02 -2.73 -1.50
C ALA A 542 -13.36 -3.76 -2.41
N ASP A 543 -14.16 -4.41 -3.26
CA ASP A 543 -13.62 -5.18 -4.37
C ASP A 543 -13.24 -4.22 -5.51
N THR A 544 -11.93 -4.03 -5.68
CA THR A 544 -11.39 -3.18 -6.75
C THR A 544 -10.75 -3.97 -7.88
N PHE A 545 -11.04 -5.27 -8.00
CA PHE A 545 -10.41 -6.12 -8.99
C PHE A 545 -10.65 -5.64 -10.43
N LEU A 546 -11.86 -5.18 -10.75
CA LEU A 546 -12.16 -4.63 -12.09
C LEU A 546 -11.48 -3.29 -12.35
N ASN A 547 -11.32 -2.45 -11.33
CA ASN A 547 -10.52 -1.22 -11.42
C ASN A 547 -9.06 -1.56 -11.76
N LYS A 548 -8.48 -2.54 -11.05
CA LYS A 548 -7.10 -3.02 -11.30
C LYS A 548 -6.92 -3.57 -12.71
N LEU A 549 -7.91 -4.30 -13.27
CA LEU A 549 -7.84 -4.75 -14.66
C LEU A 549 -7.79 -3.57 -15.64
N ALA A 550 -8.69 -2.59 -15.45
CA ALA A 550 -8.75 -1.40 -16.31
C ALA A 550 -7.46 -0.58 -16.25
N LEU A 551 -6.95 -0.31 -15.05
CA LEU A 551 -5.71 0.43 -14.81
C LEU A 551 -4.47 -0.28 -15.36
N ALA A 552 -4.47 -1.62 -15.36
CA ALA A 552 -3.42 -2.41 -16.01
C ALA A 552 -3.52 -2.43 -17.54
N GLY A 553 -4.54 -1.80 -18.15
CA GLY A 553 -4.78 -1.87 -19.59
C GLY A 553 -5.23 -3.26 -20.06
N LEU A 554 -5.78 -4.07 -19.16
CA LEU A 554 -6.28 -5.42 -19.45
C LEU A 554 -7.78 -5.36 -19.81
N PRO A 555 -8.27 -6.28 -20.67
CA PRO A 555 -9.68 -6.38 -20.97
C PRO A 555 -10.53 -6.64 -19.71
N VAL A 556 -11.50 -5.78 -19.44
CA VAL A 556 -12.45 -5.95 -18.32
C VAL A 556 -13.56 -6.92 -18.75
N THR A 557 -13.25 -8.21 -18.68
CA THR A 557 -14.12 -9.31 -19.13
C THR A 557 -14.15 -10.44 -18.10
N VAL A 558 -15.18 -11.30 -18.15
CA VAL A 558 -15.26 -12.48 -17.26
C VAL A 558 -14.05 -13.39 -17.44
N ASP A 559 -13.63 -13.62 -18.69
CA ASP A 559 -12.53 -14.55 -19.00
C ASP A 559 -11.19 -14.02 -18.46
N MET A 560 -10.91 -12.73 -18.66
CA MET A 560 -9.72 -12.10 -18.08
C MET A 560 -9.77 -12.13 -16.55
N ALA A 561 -10.93 -11.86 -15.97
CA ALA A 561 -11.08 -11.89 -14.53
C ALA A 561 -10.87 -13.29 -13.94
N ALA A 562 -11.38 -14.33 -14.61
CA ALA A 562 -11.17 -15.71 -14.23
C ALA A 562 -9.70 -16.13 -14.37
N ALA A 563 -9.02 -15.72 -15.45
CA ALA A 563 -7.61 -16.03 -15.69
C ALA A 563 -6.67 -15.41 -14.63
N LEU A 564 -7.05 -14.27 -14.05
CA LEU A 564 -6.27 -13.57 -13.03
C LEU A 564 -6.81 -13.73 -11.60
N ALA A 565 -7.87 -14.53 -11.41
CA ALA A 565 -8.44 -14.84 -10.11
C ALA A 565 -7.43 -15.59 -9.22
N PRO A 566 -7.55 -15.53 -7.87
CA PRO A 566 -6.68 -16.26 -6.95
C PRO A 566 -6.54 -17.75 -7.32
N VAL A 567 -5.30 -18.24 -7.41
CA VAL A 567 -5.00 -19.65 -7.71
C VAL A 567 -5.02 -20.46 -6.42
N THR A 568 -5.81 -21.54 -6.39
CA THR A 568 -5.80 -22.50 -5.28
C THR A 568 -4.68 -23.53 -5.45
N PRO A 569 -3.99 -23.94 -4.36
CA PRO A 569 -3.05 -25.05 -4.41
C PRO A 569 -3.67 -26.33 -5.01
N SER A 570 -2.88 -27.09 -5.77
CA SER A 570 -3.32 -28.40 -6.27
C SER A 570 -3.27 -29.45 -5.15
N LEU A 571 -4.06 -30.52 -5.25
CA LEU A 571 -4.02 -31.62 -4.28
C LEU A 571 -2.64 -32.28 -4.17
N VAL A 572 -1.88 -32.29 -5.26
CA VAL A 572 -0.50 -32.81 -5.27
C VAL A 572 0.39 -31.89 -4.44
N LEU A 573 0.33 -30.58 -4.69
CA LEU A 573 1.07 -29.59 -3.93
C LEU A 573 0.69 -29.62 -2.44
N GLU A 574 -0.59 -29.73 -2.10
CA GLU A 574 -1.03 -29.89 -0.71
C GLU A 574 -0.47 -31.16 -0.06
N ALA A 575 -0.45 -32.29 -0.77
CA ALA A 575 0.09 -33.55 -0.26
C ALA A 575 1.61 -33.50 -0.07
N GLU A 576 2.34 -32.92 -1.02
CA GLU A 576 3.79 -32.70 -0.93
C GLU A 576 4.12 -31.74 0.22
N SER A 577 3.36 -30.64 0.35
CA SER A 577 3.48 -29.70 1.46
C SER A 577 3.21 -30.36 2.81
N ALA A 578 2.18 -31.19 2.92
CA ALA A 578 1.85 -31.93 4.13
C ALA A 578 2.96 -32.92 4.51
N LEU A 579 3.55 -33.62 3.53
CA LEU A 579 4.69 -34.50 3.78
C LEU A 579 5.91 -33.70 4.24
N ASN A 580 6.26 -32.62 3.53
CA ASN A 580 7.40 -31.77 3.86
C ASN A 580 7.25 -31.16 5.26
N ALA A 581 6.09 -30.57 5.57
CA ALA A 581 5.82 -30.00 6.88
C ALA A 581 5.85 -31.05 8.00
N ALA A 582 5.43 -32.30 7.71
CA ALA A 582 5.51 -33.39 8.67
C ALA A 582 6.94 -33.88 8.95
N THR A 583 7.84 -33.83 7.96
CA THR A 583 9.24 -34.25 8.11
C THR A 583 10.17 -33.15 8.63
N HIS A 584 9.79 -31.87 8.50
CA HIS A 584 10.57 -30.71 8.92
C HIS A 584 9.92 -29.93 10.07
N ARG A 585 9.18 -30.62 10.96
CA ARG A 585 8.47 -29.96 12.07
C ARG A 585 9.38 -29.15 12.99
N ASP A 586 10.55 -29.69 13.30
CA ASP A 586 11.51 -29.03 14.19
C ASP A 586 12.08 -27.77 13.53
N GLU A 587 12.42 -27.83 12.23
CA GLU A 587 12.85 -26.67 11.45
C GLU A 587 11.77 -25.59 11.38
N ILE A 588 10.52 -25.98 11.10
CA ILE A 588 9.38 -25.05 11.10
C ILE A 588 9.22 -24.40 12.48
N ALA A 589 9.31 -25.19 13.57
CA ALA A 589 9.19 -24.67 14.92
C ALA A 589 10.33 -23.71 15.28
N ASP A 590 11.56 -24.03 14.90
CA ASP A 590 12.74 -23.20 15.13
C ASP A 590 12.62 -21.88 14.36
N GLU A 591 12.25 -21.91 13.09
CA GLU A 591 12.09 -20.70 12.29
C GLU A 591 10.92 -19.83 12.74
N LEU A 592 9.77 -20.42 13.07
CA LEU A 592 8.64 -19.69 13.67
C LEU A 592 9.02 -19.08 15.03
N GLY A 593 9.89 -19.74 15.80
CA GLY A 593 10.46 -19.21 17.03
C GLY A 593 11.36 -17.99 16.84
N LEU A 594 11.86 -17.76 15.63
CA LEU A 594 12.61 -16.56 15.24
C LEU A 594 11.70 -15.45 14.70
N CYS A 595 10.47 -15.78 14.30
CA CYS A 595 9.54 -14.80 13.76
C CYS A 595 9.00 -13.88 14.87
N VAL A 596 8.94 -12.59 14.59
CA VAL A 596 8.44 -11.57 15.53
C VAL A 596 7.38 -10.70 14.86
N GLY A 597 6.45 -10.19 15.66
CA GLY A 597 5.36 -9.33 15.16
C GLY A 597 4.32 -10.07 14.32
N LEU A 598 4.25 -11.40 14.39
CA LEU A 598 3.15 -12.16 13.79
C LEU A 598 1.85 -11.76 14.49
N PHE A 599 0.84 -11.37 13.72
CA PHE A 599 -0.49 -11.14 14.26
C PHE A 599 -1.04 -12.45 14.84
N PRO A 600 -1.79 -12.39 15.96
CA PRO A 600 -2.43 -13.57 16.51
C PRO A 600 -3.31 -14.23 15.45
N ALA A 601 -3.16 -15.54 15.24
CA ALA A 601 -4.12 -16.28 14.44
C ALA A 601 -5.51 -16.14 15.08
N SER A 602 -6.53 -15.78 14.30
CA SER A 602 -7.92 -15.91 14.73
C SER A 602 -8.17 -17.39 15.08
N SER A 603 -8.53 -17.64 16.33
CA SER A 603 -8.68 -18.97 16.93
C SER A 603 -9.78 -19.81 16.28
#